data_AF-A0A843X0I1-F1
#
_entry.id   AF-A0A843X0I1-F1
#
_cell.length_a   1.000
_cell.length_b   1.000
_cell.length_c   1.000
_cell.angle_alpha   90.00
_cell.angle_beta   90.00
_cell.angle_gamma   90.00
#
_symmetry.space_group_name_H-M   'P 1'
#
loop_
_entity.id
_entity.type
_entity.pdbx_description
1 polymer ?
#
loop_
_entity_poly.entity_id
_entity_poly.type
_entity_poly.pdbx_seq_one_letter_code
_entity_poly.pdbx_strand_id
1 'polypeptide(L)'
;MEQFKRMSPPSFKGESDMLLSESWMREIEKIFRAIRCAEDDKVTLATYMLQKQADVWWSSILCTRFEDGAVEIAWDEFALSALCWQEGEMEQYLEEKKASQKRPAAPFQR
;
A
#
# COMPACT_ATOMS: atom_id res chain seq x y z
N MET A 1 -4.99 1.67 -18.03
CA MET A 1 -4.16 0.63 -17.37
C MET A 1 -3.27 -0.19 -18.33
N GLU A 2 -3.69 -0.53 -19.56
CA GLU A 2 -2.87 -1.36 -20.48
C GLU A 2 -1.49 -0.77 -20.81
N GLN A 3 -1.41 0.54 -21.06
CA GLN A 3 -0.12 1.19 -21.33
C GLN A 3 0.82 1.17 -20.12
N PHE A 4 0.27 1.32 -18.92
CA PHE A 4 1.03 1.23 -17.67
C PHE A 4 1.61 -0.18 -17.49
N LYS A 5 0.79 -1.24 -17.66
CA LYS A 5 1.26 -2.63 -17.59
C LYS A 5 2.32 -2.97 -18.62
N ARG A 6 2.24 -2.39 -19.84
CA ARG A 6 3.24 -2.56 -20.90
C ARG A 6 4.61 -1.98 -20.55
N MET A 7 4.67 -1.01 -19.64
CA MET A 7 5.93 -0.44 -19.13
C MET A 7 6.59 -1.32 -18.06
N SER A 8 5.99 -2.47 -17.71
CA SER A 8 6.46 -3.41 -16.69
C SER A 8 6.83 -2.72 -15.38
N PRO A 9 5.87 -2.03 -14.73
CA PRO A 9 6.11 -1.29 -13.51
C PRO A 9 6.66 -2.20 -12.40
N PRO A 10 7.59 -1.72 -11.57
CA PRO A 10 8.09 -2.49 -10.45
C PRO A 10 7.01 -2.68 -9.38
N SER A 11 7.05 -3.82 -8.69
CA SER A 11 6.18 -4.08 -7.53
C SER A 11 6.88 -3.67 -6.23
N PHE A 12 6.13 -3.17 -5.26
CA PHE A 12 6.65 -2.80 -3.95
C PHE A 12 6.04 -3.66 -2.86
N LYS A 13 6.88 -4.34 -2.08
CA LYS A 13 6.43 -5.30 -1.06
C LYS A 13 6.30 -4.70 0.34
N GLY A 14 6.68 -3.43 0.51
CA GLY A 14 6.82 -2.80 1.83
C GLY A 14 8.20 -3.10 2.41
N GLU A 15 9.24 -2.68 1.72
CA GLU A 15 10.62 -2.78 2.22
C GLU A 15 10.90 -1.59 3.16
N SER A 16 11.57 -1.82 4.30
CA SER A 16 11.87 -0.81 5.33
C SER A 16 12.99 0.13 5.01
N ASP A 17 13.66 -0.12 3.89
CA ASP A 17 14.66 0.78 3.39
C ASP A 17 13.97 1.95 2.67
N MET A 18 14.13 3.15 3.24
CA MET A 18 13.65 4.40 2.66
C MET A 18 14.16 4.58 1.22
N LEU A 19 15.39 4.15 0.90
CA LEU A 19 15.96 4.25 -0.43
C LEU A 19 15.24 3.33 -1.42
N LEU A 20 14.77 2.17 -0.98
CA LEU A 20 14.01 1.24 -1.82
C LEU A 20 12.60 1.79 -2.10
N SER A 21 11.95 2.37 -1.10
CA SER A 21 10.67 3.08 -1.28
C SER A 21 10.83 4.28 -2.23
N GLU A 22 11.84 5.13 -2.02
CA GLU A 22 12.14 6.27 -2.89
C GLU A 22 12.45 5.85 -4.33
N SER A 23 13.26 4.80 -4.50
CA SER A 23 13.62 4.27 -5.81
C SER A 23 12.39 3.74 -6.56
N TRP A 24 11.54 2.97 -5.86
CA TRP A 24 10.28 2.49 -6.42
C TRP A 24 9.36 3.65 -6.83
N MET A 25 9.18 4.65 -5.96
CA MET A 25 8.39 5.85 -6.25
C MET A 25 8.90 6.59 -7.50
N ARG A 26 10.21 6.77 -7.62
CA ARG A 26 10.82 7.43 -8.79
C ARG A 26 10.58 6.67 -10.09
N GLU A 27 10.67 5.34 -10.07
CA GLU A 27 10.41 4.53 -11.27
C GLU A 27 8.93 4.57 -11.68
N ILE A 28 8.01 4.51 -10.72
CA ILE A 28 6.58 4.67 -10.99
C ILE A 28 6.28 6.06 -11.58
N GLU A 29 6.88 7.11 -11.03
CA GLU A 29 6.71 8.48 -11.54
C GLU A 29 7.26 8.65 -12.97
N LYS A 30 8.40 8.03 -13.28
CA LYS A 30 8.94 8.00 -14.65
C LYS A 30 7.97 7.35 -15.63
N ILE A 31 7.35 6.24 -15.24
CA ILE A 31 6.35 5.56 -16.06
C ILE A 31 5.13 6.46 -16.28
N PHE A 32 4.61 7.10 -15.23
CA PHE A 32 3.50 8.03 -15.35
C PHE A 32 3.79 9.18 -16.31
N ARG A 33 4.99 9.76 -16.24
CA ARG A 33 5.42 10.79 -17.19
C ARG A 33 5.51 10.26 -18.62
N ALA A 34 6.05 9.05 -18.80
CA ALA A 34 6.20 8.43 -20.12
C ALA A 34 4.86 8.15 -20.80
N ILE A 35 3.84 7.71 -20.04
CA ILE A 35 2.50 7.41 -20.56
C ILE A 35 1.53 8.59 -20.48
N ARG A 36 1.96 9.75 -19.96
CA ARG A 36 1.11 10.93 -19.66
C ARG A 36 -0.12 10.56 -18.84
N CYS A 37 0.11 9.84 -17.74
CA CYS A 37 -0.96 9.40 -16.84
C CYS A 37 -1.72 10.59 -16.24
N ALA A 38 -3.05 10.52 -16.22
CA ALA A 38 -3.90 11.47 -15.52
C ALA A 38 -3.66 11.40 -14.01
N GLU A 39 -3.82 12.51 -13.30
CA GLU A 39 -3.52 12.60 -11.86
C GLU A 39 -4.45 11.71 -11.04
N ASP A 40 -5.73 11.67 -11.41
CA ASP A 40 -6.77 10.85 -10.78
C ASP A 40 -6.48 9.34 -10.89
N ASP A 41 -5.73 8.93 -11.92
CA ASP A 41 -5.36 7.53 -12.15
C ASP A 41 -4.06 7.12 -11.42
N LYS A 42 -3.21 8.06 -11.01
CA LYS A 42 -1.85 7.76 -10.49
C LYS A 42 -1.91 6.89 -9.25
N VAL A 43 -2.73 7.26 -8.26
CA VAL A 43 -2.85 6.51 -7.00
C VAL A 43 -3.43 5.12 -7.25
N THR A 44 -4.47 5.01 -8.08
CA THR A 44 -5.06 3.71 -8.46
C THR A 44 -4.04 2.79 -9.13
N LEU A 45 -3.21 3.33 -10.04
CA LEU A 45 -2.20 2.53 -10.75
C LEU A 45 -1.00 2.16 -9.86
N ALA A 46 -0.55 3.05 -8.97
CA ALA A 46 0.56 2.77 -8.06
C ALA A 46 0.16 1.76 -6.98
N THR A 47 -1.05 1.90 -6.43
CA THR A 47 -1.57 1.00 -5.39
C THR A 47 -1.79 -0.41 -5.93
N TYR A 48 -2.14 -0.56 -7.22
CA TYR A 48 -2.16 -1.84 -7.92
C TYR A 48 -0.80 -2.56 -7.95
N MET A 49 0.31 -1.83 -7.79
CA MET A 49 1.66 -2.40 -7.78
C MET A 49 2.18 -2.71 -6.37
N LEU A 50 1.42 -2.36 -5.33
CA LEU A 50 1.72 -2.74 -3.95
C LEU A 50 1.44 -4.22 -3.75
N GLN A 51 2.26 -4.85 -2.92
CA GLN A 51 2.16 -6.26 -2.58
C GLN A 51 2.46 -6.46 -1.10
N LYS A 52 1.97 -7.59 -0.57
CA LYS A 52 2.27 -8.05 0.78
C LYS A 52 2.06 -6.95 1.84
N GLN A 53 3.11 -6.54 2.55
CA GLN A 53 3.02 -5.58 3.65
C GLN A 53 2.59 -4.19 3.17
N ALA A 54 3.04 -3.75 1.99
CA ALA A 54 2.65 -2.44 1.47
C ALA A 54 1.15 -2.36 1.11
N ASP A 55 0.59 -3.44 0.56
CA ASP A 55 -0.84 -3.53 0.22
C ASP A 55 -1.72 -3.52 1.48
N VAL A 56 -1.31 -4.27 2.51
CA VAL A 56 -1.99 -4.28 3.82
C VAL A 56 -1.91 -2.91 4.50
N TRP A 57 -0.74 -2.28 4.50
CA TRP A 57 -0.56 -0.94 5.06
C TRP A 57 -1.44 0.08 4.35
N TRP A 58 -1.44 0.09 3.01
CA TRP A 58 -2.25 1.01 2.24
C TRP A 58 -3.75 0.84 2.51
N SER A 59 -4.21 -0.42 2.58
CA SER A 59 -5.59 -0.73 2.96
C SER A 59 -5.93 -0.21 4.36
N SER A 60 -4.99 -0.27 5.31
CA SER A 60 -5.18 0.28 6.66
C SER A 60 -5.27 1.81 6.64
N ILE A 61 -4.44 2.50 5.86
CA ILE A 61 -4.52 3.96 5.66
C ILE A 61 -5.89 4.34 5.10
N LEU A 62 -6.39 3.58 4.11
CA LEU A 62 -7.72 3.79 3.55
C LEU A 62 -8.82 3.64 4.62
N CYS A 63 -8.78 2.58 5.42
CA CYS A 63 -9.76 2.35 6.49
C CYS A 63 -9.70 3.36 7.64
N THR A 64 -8.51 3.85 7.99
CA THR A 64 -8.33 4.75 9.16
C THR A 64 -8.57 6.21 8.81
N ARG A 65 -8.17 6.65 7.62
CA ARG A 65 -8.31 8.05 7.20
C ARG A 65 -9.62 8.34 6.49
N PHE A 66 -10.29 7.33 5.93
CA PHE A 66 -11.49 7.55 5.11
C PHE A 66 -12.62 6.62 5.55
N GLU A 67 -13.52 7.12 6.41
CA GLU A 67 -14.71 6.39 6.89
C GLU A 67 -15.65 5.93 5.76
N ASP A 68 -15.58 6.54 4.57
CA ASP A 68 -16.52 6.28 3.45
C ASP A 68 -15.83 5.87 2.12
N GLY A 69 -14.54 5.53 2.13
CA GLY A 69 -13.86 4.88 1.00
C GLY A 69 -13.80 5.66 -0.34
N ALA A 70 -14.17 6.95 -0.36
CA ALA A 70 -14.43 7.69 -1.59
C ALA A 70 -13.79 9.09 -1.65
N VAL A 71 -12.64 9.30 -1.01
CA VAL A 71 -11.85 10.52 -1.26
C VAL A 71 -10.74 10.17 -2.24
N GLU A 72 -10.71 10.89 -3.36
CA GLU A 72 -9.62 10.85 -4.32
C GLU A 72 -8.34 11.32 -3.62
N ILE A 73 -7.48 10.39 -3.26
CA ILE A 73 -6.20 10.71 -2.62
C ILE A 73 -5.31 11.31 -3.70
N ALA A 74 -4.85 12.54 -3.47
CA ALA A 74 -3.88 13.16 -4.35
C ALA A 74 -2.56 12.36 -4.34
N TRP A 75 -1.87 12.35 -5.49
CA TRP A 75 -0.59 11.64 -5.61
C TRP A 75 0.44 12.07 -4.55
N ASP A 76 0.51 13.36 -4.21
CA ASP A 76 1.40 13.87 -3.18
C ASP A 76 1.08 13.30 -1.78
N GLU A 77 -0.19 13.14 -1.43
CA GLU A 77 -0.60 12.55 -0.16
C GLU A 77 -0.25 11.06 -0.09
N PHE A 78 -0.41 10.34 -1.20
CA PHE A 78 0.06 8.96 -1.33
C PHE A 78 1.58 8.90 -1.17
N ALA A 79 2.33 9.77 -1.84
CA ALA A 79 3.79 9.80 -1.81
C ALA A 79 4.32 10.11 -0.41
N LEU A 80 3.76 11.10 0.29
CA LEU A 80 4.11 11.42 1.67
C LEU A 80 3.86 10.23 2.60
N SER A 81 2.72 9.58 2.44
CA SER A 81 2.37 8.39 3.24
C SER A 81 3.35 7.24 2.96
N ALA A 82 3.69 6.99 1.68
CA ALA A 82 4.60 5.91 1.27
C ALA A 82 6.04 6.12 1.73
N LEU A 83 6.50 7.38 1.82
CA LEU A 83 7.81 7.74 2.36
C LEU A 83 7.85 7.73 3.90
N CYS A 84 6.69 7.90 4.54
CA CYS A 84 6.53 7.82 5.99
C CYS A 84 6.30 6.38 6.49
N TRP A 85 6.41 5.37 5.62
CA TRP A 85 6.28 3.96 5.99
C TRP A 85 7.35 3.57 7.02
N GLN A 86 6.96 3.43 8.29
CA GLN A 86 7.78 2.84 9.35
C GLN A 86 7.15 1.51 9.80
N GLU A 87 7.99 0.47 9.97
CA GLU A 87 7.57 -0.86 10.46
C GLU A 87 6.80 -0.81 11.79
N GLY A 88 7.01 0.23 12.60
CA GLY A 88 6.47 0.35 13.96
C GLY A 88 4.95 0.41 14.09
N GLU A 89 4.21 0.91 13.10
CA GLU A 89 2.73 0.91 13.15
C GLU A 89 2.11 -0.43 12.69
N MET A 90 2.86 -1.21 11.91
CA MET A 90 2.41 -2.45 11.28
C MET A 90 2.59 -3.68 12.17
N GLU A 91 3.60 -3.72 13.03
CA GLU A 91 3.84 -4.85 13.95
C GLU A 91 2.66 -5.07 14.90
N GLN A 92 2.08 -4.00 15.44
CA GLN A 92 0.92 -4.10 16.35
C GLN A 92 -0.31 -4.71 15.64
N TYR A 93 -0.58 -4.34 14.39
CA TYR A 93 -1.69 -4.88 13.61
C TYR A 93 -1.50 -6.36 13.25
N LEU A 94 -0.27 -6.75 12.88
CA LEU A 94 0.07 -8.16 12.61
C LEU A 94 0.01 -9.01 13.88
N GLU A 95 0.46 -8.47 15.02
CA GLU A 95 0.38 -9.12 16.32
C GLU A 95 -1.09 -9.29 16.75
N GLU A 96 -1.94 -8.29 16.54
CA GLU A 96 -3.38 -8.34 16.82
C GLU A 96 -4.11 -9.35 15.92
N LYS A 97 -3.79 -9.40 14.63
CA LYS A 97 -4.32 -10.44 13.72
C LYS A 97 -3.83 -11.84 14.09
N LYS A 98 -2.57 -12.00 14.47
CA LYS A 98 -2.02 -13.27 15.01
C LYS A 98 -2.71 -13.66 16.32
N ALA A 99 -2.99 -12.70 17.20
CA ALA A 99 -3.68 -12.92 18.48
C ALA A 99 -5.15 -13.33 18.25
N SER A 100 -5.84 -12.70 17.30
CA SER A 100 -7.22 -13.05 16.96
C SER A 100 -7.34 -14.41 16.26
N GLN A 101 -6.29 -14.88 15.58
CA GLN A 101 -6.24 -16.21 14.97
C GLN A 101 -5.85 -17.32 15.96
N LYS A 102 -5.36 -16.96 17.15
CA LYS A 102 -4.99 -17.87 18.26
C LYS A 102 -6.08 -18.08 19.30
N ARG A 103 -7.36 -17.82 19.01
CA ARG A 103 -8.43 -18.25 19.94
C ARG A 103 -8.46 -19.80 19.96
N PRO A 104 -8.11 -20.47 21.06
CA PRO A 104 -8.30 -21.92 21.12
C PRO A 104 -9.80 -22.20 20.98
N ALA A 105 -10.15 -23.20 20.18
CA ALA A 105 -11.49 -23.75 20.22
C ALA A 105 -11.77 -24.14 21.68
N ALA A 106 -12.76 -23.50 22.30
CA ALA A 106 -13.21 -23.86 23.63
C ALA A 106 -13.50 -25.37 23.64
N PRO A 107 -13.09 -26.12 24.67
CA PRO A 107 -13.44 -27.53 24.74
C PRO A 107 -14.96 -27.61 24.72
N PHE A 108 -15.50 -28.41 23.78
CA PHE A 108 -16.89 -28.81 23.80
C PHE A 108 -17.10 -29.58 25.10
N GLN A 109 -17.63 -28.92 26.12
CA GLN A 109 -18.08 -29.59 27.33
C GLN A 109 -19.27 -30.47 26.93
N ARG A 110 -19.15 -31.79 27.15
CA ARG A 110 -20.26 -32.72 27.16
C ARG A 110 -20.06 -33.75 28.26
#